data_AF-A0A319E3I1-F1
#
_entry.id   AF-A0A319E3I1-F1
#
_cell.length_a   1.000
_cell.length_b   1.000
_cell.length_c   1.000
_cell.angle_alpha   90.00
_cell.angle_beta   90.00
_cell.angle_gamma   90.00
#
_symmetry.space_group_name_H-M   'P 1'
#
loop_
_entity.id
_entity.type
_entity.pdbx_description
1 polymer ?
#
loop_
_entity_poly.entity_id
_entity_poly.type
_entity_poly.pdbx_seq_one_letter_code
_entity_poly.pdbx_strand_id
1 'polypeptide(L)'
;MPKVKQQKRNSASKASPYADAAAKTKAANSIFKMNTDLGQHILKNPGVAQRIVDKAELKQSDVVLEIGPGTGNLTVKILEKAKKVIAVELDPRMAAEVTKRVQGTPGQKRLDVILGDVIKTELPYFDVCISNTPYQISSPLTFKLLATSPAPRVCILMFQREFALRLFAKPGDKLYSRLSVNAQMWAKIDHIMKVGKNNFKPPPLVESSVVRLVPKNPRPQINYDEWDGLLRILFVRKNKTIRSSFLGKSTVMDMLEANYRTWCAQNDVPVEDGPADDTEPDAMDMGNAQDDDEDDGEDEPGEGMEVDDEDDVPDFFKEQTNARIQEALKSRPNRKKRGKVAELVREKVRQVLEDDTGLADKRARMCDENDFLKLLWAFNQKGFHFS
;
A
#
# COMPACT_ATOMS: atom_id res chain seq x y z
N MET A 1 6.72 64.29 -49.07
CA MET A 1 5.55 63.87 -49.87
C MET A 1 6.04 63.03 -51.06
N PRO A 2 5.35 61.97 -51.49
CA PRO A 2 5.52 60.63 -50.92
C PRO A 2 5.91 59.52 -51.93
N LYS A 3 6.29 58.37 -51.33
CA LYS A 3 6.68 57.07 -51.90
C LYS A 3 5.58 56.42 -52.77
N VAL A 4 5.97 55.78 -53.88
CA VAL A 4 5.12 54.85 -54.65
C VAL A 4 5.55 53.40 -54.37
N LYS A 5 4.54 52.58 -54.05
CA LYS A 5 4.59 51.20 -53.53
C LYS A 5 4.92 50.17 -54.62
N GLN A 6 5.81 49.22 -54.33
CA GLN A 6 5.89 47.94 -55.07
C GLN A 6 4.84 46.96 -54.55
N GLN A 7 3.94 46.51 -55.43
CA GLN A 7 3.01 45.41 -55.19
C GLN A 7 3.75 44.06 -55.29
N LYS A 8 3.77 43.30 -54.18
CA LYS A 8 4.12 41.87 -54.19
C LYS A 8 2.88 41.06 -54.61
N ARG A 9 3.06 40.21 -55.63
CA ARG A 9 2.08 39.23 -56.12
C ARG A 9 1.73 38.21 -55.03
N ASN A 10 0.44 38.02 -54.77
CA ASN A 10 -0.08 36.90 -54.00
C ASN A 10 0.21 35.59 -54.75
N SER A 11 0.96 34.68 -54.13
CA SER A 11 1.02 33.28 -54.55
C SER A 11 0.13 32.47 -53.60
N ALA A 12 -1.05 32.10 -54.10
CA ALA A 12 -1.90 31.11 -53.45
C ALA A 12 -1.25 29.74 -53.62
N SER A 13 -0.66 29.19 -52.55
CA SER A 13 -0.22 27.79 -52.54
C SER A 13 -1.46 26.90 -52.52
N LYS A 14 -1.71 26.22 -53.65
CA LYS A 14 -2.72 25.16 -53.77
C LYS A 14 -2.47 24.09 -52.72
N ALA A 15 -3.40 23.95 -51.77
CA ALA A 15 -3.44 22.82 -50.86
C ALA A 15 -3.62 21.53 -51.67
N SER A 16 -2.72 20.56 -51.47
CA SER A 16 -2.84 19.24 -52.08
C SER A 16 -4.03 18.49 -51.45
N PRO A 17 -4.91 17.85 -52.26
CA PRO A 17 -6.07 17.10 -51.75
C PRO A 17 -5.71 15.86 -50.91
N TYR A 18 -4.41 15.54 -50.79
CA TYR A 18 -3.90 14.46 -49.94
C TYR A 18 -3.51 14.90 -48.52
N ALA A 19 -3.51 16.20 -48.22
CA ALA A 19 -3.19 16.69 -46.87
C ALA A 19 -4.26 16.26 -45.83
N ASP A 20 -5.52 16.17 -46.25
CA ASP A 20 -6.64 15.80 -45.38
C ASP A 20 -6.68 14.30 -45.05
N ALA A 21 -6.07 13.44 -45.87
CA ALA A 21 -5.98 12.02 -45.59
C ALA A 21 -5.06 11.73 -44.39
N ALA A 22 -3.91 12.43 -44.31
CA ALA A 22 -2.98 12.32 -43.18
C ALA A 22 -3.53 12.95 -41.89
N ALA A 23 -4.35 14.01 -42.00
CA ALA A 23 -5.05 14.61 -40.88
C ALA A 23 -6.16 13.69 -40.33
N LYS A 24 -6.89 12.99 -41.20
CA LYS A 24 -7.90 11.98 -40.80
C LYS A 24 -7.29 10.77 -40.09
N THR A 25 -6.07 10.34 -40.45
CA THR A 25 -5.38 9.26 -39.72
C THR A 25 -4.97 9.67 -38.30
N LYS A 26 -4.66 10.96 -38.06
CA LYS A 26 -4.41 11.48 -36.70
C LYS A 26 -5.68 11.54 -35.85
N ALA A 27 -6.85 11.78 -36.47
CA ALA A 27 -8.14 11.81 -35.78
C ALA A 27 -8.65 10.40 -35.39
N ALA A 28 -8.23 9.34 -36.08
CA ALA A 28 -8.58 7.96 -35.67
C ALA A 28 -8.01 7.57 -34.29
N ASN A 29 -6.97 8.27 -33.83
CA ASN A 29 -6.38 8.06 -32.50
C ASN A 29 -7.03 8.92 -31.39
N SER A 30 -8.05 9.74 -31.70
CA SER A 30 -8.73 10.57 -30.70
C SER A 30 -9.92 9.89 -30.02
N ILE A 31 -10.26 8.65 -30.40
CA ILE A 31 -11.39 7.90 -29.81
C ILE A 31 -11.02 7.36 -28.41
N PHE A 32 -9.73 7.22 -28.11
CA PHE A 32 -9.24 6.73 -26.82
C PHE A 32 -8.44 7.81 -26.09
N LYS A 33 -9.16 8.79 -25.52
CA LYS A 33 -8.56 9.63 -24.46
C LYS A 33 -8.34 8.72 -23.25
N MET A 34 -7.07 8.41 -22.97
CA MET A 34 -6.67 7.67 -21.78
C MET A 34 -7.18 8.41 -20.55
N ASN A 35 -7.85 7.70 -19.66
CA ASN A 35 -8.32 8.28 -18.42
C ASN A 35 -7.19 8.22 -17.38
N THR A 36 -6.43 9.30 -17.28
CA THR A 36 -5.36 9.45 -16.29
C THR A 36 -5.87 9.42 -14.86
N ASP A 37 -7.13 9.81 -14.64
CA ASP A 37 -7.75 9.81 -13.30
C ASP A 37 -8.00 8.37 -12.80
N LEU A 38 -8.20 7.45 -13.74
CA LEU A 38 -8.24 5.99 -13.48
C LEU A 38 -6.83 5.35 -13.48
N GLY A 39 -5.77 6.16 -13.56
CA GLY A 39 -4.38 5.67 -13.58
C GLY A 39 -3.99 4.91 -14.85
N GLN A 40 -4.68 5.13 -15.98
CA GLN A 40 -4.41 4.41 -17.23
C GLN A 40 -3.10 4.89 -17.88
N HIS A 41 -2.02 4.13 -17.65
CA HIS A 41 -0.71 4.32 -18.28
C HIS A 41 -0.33 3.09 -19.11
N ILE A 42 -0.38 3.21 -20.43
CA ILE A 42 -0.13 2.07 -21.32
C ILE A 42 1.36 1.87 -21.53
N LEU A 43 1.86 0.67 -21.23
CA LEU A 43 3.22 0.27 -21.55
C LEU A 43 3.38 0.16 -23.08
N LYS A 44 4.16 1.07 -23.67
CA LYS A 44 4.41 1.10 -25.12
C LYS A 44 5.69 0.39 -25.55
N ASN A 45 6.64 0.17 -24.64
CA ASN A 45 7.94 -0.42 -25.00
C ASN A 45 7.83 -1.95 -25.12
N PRO A 46 7.95 -2.53 -26.34
CA PRO A 46 7.82 -3.97 -26.54
C PRO A 46 8.94 -4.78 -25.87
N GLY A 47 10.14 -4.19 -25.73
CA GLY A 47 11.27 -4.83 -25.06
C GLY A 47 11.12 -4.89 -23.54
N VAL A 48 10.35 -3.98 -22.93
CA VAL A 48 9.97 -4.10 -21.51
C VAL A 48 8.92 -5.19 -21.34
N ALA A 49 7.88 -5.19 -22.19
CA ALA A 49 6.84 -6.22 -22.15
C ALA A 49 7.41 -7.63 -22.36
N GLN A 50 8.36 -7.80 -23.29
CA GLN A 50 9.05 -9.06 -23.50
C GLN A 50 9.82 -9.51 -22.25
N ARG A 51 10.60 -8.61 -21.64
CA ARG A 51 11.35 -8.91 -20.41
C ARG A 51 10.45 -9.30 -19.24
N ILE A 52 9.28 -8.67 -19.09
CA ILE A 52 8.29 -9.03 -18.07
C ILE A 52 7.83 -10.48 -18.28
N VAL A 53 7.43 -10.83 -19.50
CA VAL A 53 6.95 -12.17 -19.84
C VAL A 53 8.07 -13.23 -19.72
N ASP A 54 9.30 -12.90 -20.14
CA ASP A 54 10.45 -13.79 -19.98
C ASP A 54 10.76 -14.06 -18.51
N LYS A 55 10.67 -13.02 -17.66
CA LYS A 55 10.85 -13.12 -16.20
C LYS A 55 9.66 -13.75 -15.48
N ALA A 56 8.52 -13.97 -16.14
CA ALA A 56 7.43 -14.75 -15.58
C ALA A 56 7.69 -16.26 -15.64
N GLU A 57 8.64 -16.71 -16.47
CA GLU A 57 8.98 -18.14 -16.64
C GLU A 57 7.71 -18.97 -16.90
N LEU A 58 6.91 -18.53 -17.87
CA LEU A 58 5.65 -19.16 -18.24
C LEU A 58 5.89 -20.55 -18.82
N LYS A 59 5.05 -21.51 -18.41
CA LYS A 59 4.97 -22.85 -18.99
C LYS A 59 3.80 -22.91 -19.97
N GLN A 60 3.90 -23.82 -20.94
CA GLN A 60 2.82 -24.04 -21.92
C GLN A 60 1.51 -24.55 -21.29
N SER A 61 1.58 -25.09 -20.06
CA SER A 61 0.41 -25.51 -19.28
C SER A 61 -0.25 -24.38 -18.50
N ASP A 62 0.44 -23.25 -18.30
CA ASP A 62 0.01 -22.22 -17.35
C ASP A 62 -1.23 -21.48 -17.84
N VAL A 63 -2.16 -21.26 -16.92
CA VAL A 63 -3.24 -20.28 -17.03
C VAL A 63 -2.74 -18.97 -16.43
N VAL A 64 -2.75 -17.90 -17.22
CA VAL A 64 -2.25 -16.59 -16.80
C VAL A 64 -3.39 -15.64 -16.54
N LEU A 65 -3.43 -15.06 -15.34
CA LEU A 65 -4.28 -13.93 -15.02
C LEU A 65 -3.55 -12.63 -15.41
N GLU A 66 -4.11 -11.88 -16.35
CA GLU A 66 -3.66 -10.54 -16.69
C GLU A 66 -4.62 -9.51 -16.09
N ILE A 67 -4.12 -8.58 -15.29
CA ILE A 67 -4.95 -7.51 -14.70
C ILE A 67 -4.59 -6.20 -15.39
N GLY A 68 -5.58 -5.58 -16.02
CA GLY A 68 -5.39 -4.37 -16.83
C GLY A 68 -4.63 -4.64 -18.13
N PRO A 69 -5.20 -5.41 -19.09
CA PRO A 69 -4.57 -5.70 -20.39
C PRO A 69 -4.33 -4.43 -21.23
N GLY A 70 -5.10 -3.34 -21.01
CA GLY A 70 -5.03 -2.12 -21.80
C GLY A 70 -5.21 -2.41 -23.29
N THR A 71 -4.27 -1.96 -24.14
CA THR A 71 -4.30 -2.21 -25.59
C THR A 71 -3.86 -3.63 -25.98
N GLY A 72 -3.51 -4.49 -25.03
CA GLY A 72 -3.12 -5.88 -25.28
C GLY A 72 -1.64 -6.11 -25.63
N ASN A 73 -0.76 -5.15 -25.35
CA ASN A 73 0.68 -5.28 -25.64
C ASN A 73 1.37 -6.42 -24.86
N LEU A 74 0.95 -6.65 -23.61
CA LEU A 74 1.41 -7.81 -22.82
C LEU A 74 0.61 -9.06 -23.22
N THR A 75 -0.72 -8.97 -23.32
CA THR A 75 -1.62 -10.06 -23.69
C THR A 75 -1.13 -10.90 -24.86
N VAL A 76 -0.73 -10.26 -25.97
CA VAL A 76 -0.26 -11.00 -27.16
C VAL A 76 1.01 -11.81 -26.89
N LYS A 77 1.94 -11.27 -26.08
CA LYS A 77 3.19 -11.96 -25.70
C LYS A 77 2.97 -13.08 -24.70
N ILE A 78 1.97 -12.92 -23.82
CA ILE A 78 1.58 -13.98 -22.88
C ILE A 78 0.94 -15.13 -23.66
N LEU A 79 0.03 -14.84 -24.60
CA LEU A 79 -0.63 -15.84 -25.45
C LEU A 79 0.34 -16.66 -26.31
N GLU A 80 1.52 -16.13 -26.65
CA GLU A 80 2.57 -16.89 -27.35
C GLU A 80 3.14 -18.03 -26.50
N LYS A 81 3.09 -17.94 -25.15
CA LYS A 81 3.75 -18.88 -24.24
C LYS A 81 2.82 -19.68 -23.33
N ALA A 82 1.65 -19.13 -22.98
CA ALA A 82 0.71 -19.70 -22.03
C ALA A 82 -0.39 -20.56 -22.69
N LYS A 83 -1.00 -21.44 -21.90
CA LYS A 83 -2.17 -22.23 -22.31
C LYS A 83 -3.39 -21.34 -22.55
N LYS A 84 -3.61 -20.40 -21.63
CA LYS A 84 -4.78 -19.54 -21.58
C LYS A 84 -4.44 -18.24 -20.86
N VAL A 85 -5.06 -17.14 -21.29
CA VAL A 85 -5.00 -15.85 -20.63
C VAL A 85 -6.41 -15.46 -20.20
N ILE A 86 -6.54 -15.08 -18.94
CA ILE A 86 -7.77 -14.53 -18.38
C ILE A 86 -7.44 -13.07 -18.07
N ALA A 87 -8.02 -12.15 -18.81
CA ALA A 87 -7.79 -10.72 -18.66
C ALA A 87 -8.94 -10.08 -17.88
N VAL A 88 -8.65 -9.43 -16.76
CA VAL A 88 -9.64 -8.63 -16.00
C VAL A 88 -9.43 -7.16 -16.32
N GLU A 89 -10.46 -6.51 -16.83
CA GLU A 89 -10.43 -5.12 -17.25
C GLU A 89 -11.66 -4.35 -16.74
N LEU A 90 -11.41 -3.16 -16.21
CA LEU A 90 -12.47 -2.28 -15.71
C LEU A 90 -13.09 -1.46 -16.85
N ASP A 91 -12.30 -1.03 -17.83
CA ASP A 91 -12.77 -0.21 -18.96
C ASP A 91 -13.28 -1.09 -20.12
N PRO A 92 -14.59 -1.11 -20.41
CA PRO A 92 -15.15 -1.92 -21.49
C PRO A 92 -14.56 -1.59 -22.87
N ARG A 93 -14.05 -0.37 -23.06
CA ARG A 93 -13.45 0.06 -24.34
C ARG A 93 -12.09 -0.61 -24.54
N MET A 94 -11.29 -0.76 -23.48
CA MET A 94 -10.01 -1.48 -23.51
C MET A 94 -10.23 -2.99 -23.69
N ALA A 95 -11.24 -3.55 -23.03
CA ALA A 95 -11.64 -4.95 -23.22
C ALA A 95 -12.02 -5.26 -24.69
N ALA A 96 -12.76 -4.35 -25.33
CA ALA A 96 -13.08 -4.48 -26.75
C ALA A 96 -11.82 -4.36 -27.64
N GLU A 97 -10.89 -3.48 -27.29
CA GLU A 97 -9.63 -3.29 -28.03
C GLU A 97 -8.74 -4.54 -27.99
N VAL A 98 -8.51 -5.12 -26.79
CA VAL A 98 -7.70 -6.34 -26.67
C VAL A 98 -8.36 -7.53 -27.39
N THR A 99 -9.69 -7.65 -27.32
CA THR A 99 -10.44 -8.70 -28.02
C THR A 99 -10.30 -8.55 -29.54
N LYS A 100 -10.46 -7.33 -30.06
CA LYS A 100 -10.26 -7.03 -31.48
C LYS A 100 -8.82 -7.31 -31.92
N ARG A 101 -7.84 -7.04 -31.08
CA ARG A 101 -6.41 -7.24 -31.38
C ARG A 101 -6.05 -8.71 -31.59
N VAL A 102 -6.68 -9.61 -30.86
CA VAL A 102 -6.45 -11.06 -31.02
C VAL A 102 -7.40 -11.72 -32.01
N GLN A 103 -8.37 -10.99 -32.54
CA GLN A 103 -9.37 -11.51 -33.47
C GLN A 103 -8.71 -12.07 -34.74
N GLY A 104 -9.10 -13.28 -35.13
CA GLY A 104 -8.52 -14.00 -36.28
C GLY A 104 -7.16 -14.64 -36.01
N THR A 105 -6.59 -14.50 -34.81
CA THR A 105 -5.35 -15.16 -34.41
C THR A 105 -5.64 -16.47 -33.66
N PRO A 106 -4.67 -17.41 -33.60
CA PRO A 106 -4.79 -18.60 -32.73
C PRO A 106 -4.96 -18.27 -31.24
N GLY A 107 -4.56 -17.06 -30.82
CA GLY A 107 -4.72 -16.56 -29.46
C GLY A 107 -6.18 -16.25 -29.08
N GLN A 108 -7.07 -16.01 -30.05
CA GLN A 108 -8.45 -15.61 -29.79
C GLN A 108 -9.20 -16.60 -28.90
N LYS A 109 -9.06 -17.91 -29.14
CA LYS A 109 -9.74 -18.96 -28.37
C LYS A 109 -9.12 -19.19 -26.98
N ARG A 110 -7.97 -18.58 -26.72
CA ARG A 110 -7.19 -18.72 -25.48
C ARG A 110 -7.25 -17.46 -24.63
N LEU A 111 -7.96 -16.42 -25.08
CA LEU A 111 -8.18 -15.19 -24.32
C LEU A 111 -9.62 -15.14 -23.82
N ASP A 112 -9.78 -15.11 -22.51
CA ASP A 112 -11.06 -14.78 -21.86
C ASP A 112 -10.93 -13.38 -21.25
N VAL A 113 -11.91 -12.51 -21.50
CA VAL A 113 -11.93 -11.16 -20.94
C VAL A 113 -13.10 -11.04 -19.97
N ILE A 114 -12.80 -10.71 -18.72
CA ILE A 114 -13.76 -10.47 -17.65
C ILE A 114 -13.84 -8.97 -17.42
N LEU A 115 -15.04 -8.42 -17.59
CA LEU A 115 -15.33 -7.02 -17.28
C LEU A 115 -15.62 -6.88 -15.79
N GLY A 116 -14.83 -6.08 -15.08
CA GLY A 116 -15.09 -5.81 -13.67
C GLY A 116 -13.93 -5.19 -12.91
N ASP A 117 -14.24 -4.73 -11.70
CA ASP A 117 -13.25 -4.30 -10.72
C ASP A 117 -12.56 -5.54 -10.15
N VAL A 118 -11.26 -5.71 -10.46
CA VAL A 118 -10.46 -6.84 -10.00
C VAL A 118 -10.46 -7.00 -8.49
N ILE A 119 -10.69 -5.95 -7.70
CA ILE A 119 -10.75 -6.04 -6.23
C ILE A 119 -12.04 -6.73 -5.78
N LYS A 120 -13.16 -6.54 -6.51
CA LYS A 120 -14.48 -7.10 -6.16
C LYS A 120 -14.79 -8.40 -6.89
N THR A 121 -14.27 -8.58 -8.10
CA THR A 121 -14.54 -9.75 -8.94
C THR A 121 -13.91 -11.01 -8.36
N GLU A 122 -14.66 -12.12 -8.34
CA GLU A 122 -14.10 -13.43 -8.01
C GLU A 122 -13.17 -13.89 -9.12
N LEU A 123 -11.93 -14.22 -8.75
CA LEU A 123 -10.91 -14.61 -9.71
C LEU A 123 -10.99 -16.11 -9.97
N PRO A 124 -11.04 -16.56 -11.23
CA PRO A 124 -10.93 -17.97 -11.56
C PRO A 124 -9.53 -18.48 -11.21
N TYR A 125 -9.32 -19.80 -11.27
CA TYR A 125 -8.00 -20.38 -11.07
C TYR A 125 -6.97 -19.86 -12.11
N PHE A 126 -5.75 -19.56 -11.63
CA PHE A 126 -4.60 -19.21 -12.46
C PHE A 126 -3.30 -19.68 -11.81
N ASP A 127 -2.30 -20.00 -12.65
CA ASP A 127 -0.96 -20.39 -12.21
C ASP A 127 -0.07 -19.17 -11.99
N VAL A 128 -0.20 -18.17 -12.86
CA VAL A 128 0.66 -16.99 -12.89
C VAL A 128 -0.19 -15.74 -13.03
N CYS A 129 0.14 -14.70 -12.27
CA CYS A 129 -0.44 -13.38 -12.48
C CYS A 129 0.60 -12.45 -13.10
N ILE A 130 0.22 -11.69 -14.14
CA ILE A 130 1.03 -10.61 -14.70
C ILE A 130 0.18 -9.35 -14.72
N SER A 131 0.68 -8.25 -14.19
CA SER A 131 -0.08 -7.00 -14.21
C SER A 131 0.78 -5.74 -14.31
N ASN A 132 0.29 -4.82 -15.13
CA ASN A 132 0.63 -3.40 -15.09
C ASN A 132 -0.43 -2.68 -14.23
N THR A 133 -0.32 -2.81 -12.92
CA THR A 133 -1.38 -2.44 -11.99
C THR A 133 -1.57 -0.92 -11.94
N PRO A 134 -2.81 -0.40 -12.02
CA PRO A 134 -3.08 0.98 -11.64
C PRO A 134 -2.61 1.23 -10.20
N TYR A 135 -1.91 2.34 -9.98
CA TYR A 135 -1.20 2.55 -8.71
C TYR A 135 -2.12 2.66 -7.50
N GLN A 136 -3.34 3.13 -7.70
CA GLN A 136 -4.39 3.28 -6.68
C GLN A 136 -4.79 1.95 -6.04
N ILE A 137 -4.67 0.83 -6.76
CA ILE A 137 -5.10 -0.49 -6.27
C ILE A 137 -3.93 -1.41 -5.89
N SER A 138 -2.70 -0.90 -5.86
CA SER A 138 -1.49 -1.72 -5.65
C SER A 138 -1.53 -2.54 -4.36
N SER A 139 -1.88 -1.89 -3.24
CA SER A 139 -1.97 -2.52 -1.92
C SER A 139 -3.11 -3.57 -1.84
N PRO A 140 -4.39 -3.22 -2.09
CA PRO A 140 -5.47 -4.19 -1.99
C PRO A 140 -5.31 -5.34 -2.99
N LEU A 141 -4.74 -5.08 -4.18
CA LEU A 141 -4.46 -6.14 -5.13
C LEU A 141 -3.39 -7.10 -4.62
N THR A 142 -2.30 -6.59 -4.04
CA THR A 142 -1.23 -7.44 -3.48
C THR A 142 -1.80 -8.40 -2.45
N PHE A 143 -2.61 -7.90 -1.50
CA PHE A 143 -3.22 -8.74 -0.47
C PHE A 143 -4.29 -9.69 -1.02
N LYS A 144 -5.07 -9.28 -2.01
CA LYS A 144 -6.01 -10.17 -2.71
C LYS A 144 -5.30 -11.35 -3.37
N LEU A 145 -4.18 -11.10 -4.06
CA LEU A 145 -3.39 -12.15 -4.70
C LEU A 145 -2.76 -13.10 -3.67
N LEU A 146 -2.26 -12.57 -2.55
CA LEU A 146 -1.72 -13.37 -1.44
C LEU A 146 -2.80 -14.20 -0.72
N ALA A 147 -4.04 -13.72 -0.69
CA ALA A 147 -5.18 -14.40 -0.08
C ALA A 147 -5.83 -15.43 -1.01
N THR A 148 -5.46 -15.48 -2.29
CA THR A 148 -6.05 -16.39 -3.28
C THR A 148 -5.72 -17.85 -2.96
N SER A 149 -6.72 -18.73 -3.05
CA SER A 149 -6.58 -20.17 -2.84
C SER A 149 -7.23 -20.93 -4.01
N PRO A 150 -6.52 -21.87 -4.66
CA PRO A 150 -5.11 -22.22 -4.50
C PRO A 150 -4.15 -21.04 -4.78
N ALA A 151 -3.02 -21.00 -4.08
CA ALA A 151 -2.05 -19.92 -4.26
C ALA A 151 -1.40 -19.99 -5.65
N PRO A 152 -1.22 -18.84 -6.35
CA PRO A 152 -0.52 -18.82 -7.61
C PRO A 152 0.96 -19.16 -7.43
N ARG A 153 1.58 -19.73 -8.46
CA ARG A 153 3.00 -20.06 -8.47
C ARG A 153 3.87 -18.82 -8.41
N VAL A 154 3.51 -17.78 -9.17
CA VAL A 154 4.26 -16.51 -9.21
C VAL A 154 3.37 -15.37 -9.71
N CYS A 155 3.56 -14.19 -9.16
CA CYS A 155 2.96 -12.95 -9.62
C CYS A 155 4.07 -11.98 -10.07
N ILE A 156 4.02 -11.51 -11.32
CA ILE A 156 4.90 -10.46 -11.84
C ILE A 156 4.10 -9.17 -11.93
N LEU A 157 4.33 -8.29 -10.97
CA LEU A 157 3.53 -7.08 -10.77
C LEU A 157 4.40 -5.85 -10.98
N MET A 158 3.87 -4.86 -11.71
CA MET A 158 4.53 -3.59 -11.91
C MET A 158 3.89 -2.51 -11.05
N PHE A 159 4.67 -1.93 -10.16
CA PHE A 159 4.24 -0.89 -9.22
C PHE A 159 5.01 0.42 -9.43
N GLN A 160 4.57 1.49 -8.76
CA GLN A 160 5.41 2.67 -8.56
C GLN A 160 6.70 2.28 -7.85
N ARG A 161 7.80 2.97 -8.16
CA ARG A 161 9.12 2.65 -7.59
C ARG A 161 9.11 2.70 -6.07
N GLU A 162 8.53 3.74 -5.47
CA GLU A 162 8.45 3.87 -4.01
C GLU A 162 7.67 2.72 -3.36
N PHE A 163 6.49 2.40 -3.90
CA PHE A 163 5.68 1.28 -3.42
C PHE A 163 6.43 -0.06 -3.54
N ALA A 164 7.10 -0.30 -4.68
CA ALA A 164 7.92 -1.48 -4.87
C ALA A 164 9.04 -1.55 -3.83
N LEU A 165 9.78 -0.46 -3.62
CA LEU A 165 10.85 -0.39 -2.62
C LEU A 165 10.34 -0.67 -1.20
N ARG A 166 9.13 -0.22 -0.86
CA ARG A 166 8.50 -0.54 0.42
C ARG A 166 8.20 -2.03 0.57
N LEU A 167 7.79 -2.74 -0.49
CA LEU A 167 7.47 -4.17 -0.40
C LEU A 167 8.66 -5.03 0.04
N PHE A 168 9.86 -4.76 -0.50
CA PHE A 168 11.08 -5.52 -0.20
C PHE A 168 12.05 -4.79 0.76
N ALA A 169 11.61 -3.69 1.38
CA ALA A 169 12.38 -3.01 2.42
C ALA A 169 12.66 -3.95 3.59
N LYS A 170 13.90 -3.93 4.10
CA LYS A 170 14.35 -4.77 5.21
C LYS A 170 14.25 -4.02 6.54
N PRO A 171 14.25 -4.73 7.68
CA PRO A 171 14.38 -4.10 8.98
C PRO A 171 15.58 -3.15 9.01
N GLY A 172 15.36 -1.93 9.49
CA GLY A 172 16.33 -0.84 9.51
C GLY A 172 16.22 0.15 8.36
N ASP A 173 15.62 -0.23 7.22
CA ASP A 173 15.48 0.67 6.07
C ASP A 173 14.48 1.80 6.34
N LYS A 174 14.72 2.99 5.77
CA LYS A 174 13.81 4.15 5.88
C LYS A 174 12.38 3.82 5.40
N LEU A 175 12.28 2.99 4.35
CA LEU A 175 11.02 2.59 3.71
C LEU A 175 10.36 1.37 4.37
N TYR A 176 10.96 0.77 5.40
CA TYR A 176 10.37 -0.34 6.12
C TYR A 176 9.06 0.08 6.82
N SER A 177 8.01 -0.69 6.60
CA SER A 177 6.65 -0.37 7.04
C SER A 177 5.81 -1.64 7.24
N ARG A 178 4.61 -1.50 7.79
CA ARG A 178 3.63 -2.59 7.91
C ARG A 178 3.43 -3.36 6.60
N LEU A 179 3.41 -2.67 5.47
CA LEU A 179 3.31 -3.29 4.14
C LEU A 179 4.46 -4.27 3.87
N SER A 180 5.68 -3.89 4.25
CA SER A 180 6.89 -4.70 4.07
C SER A 180 6.76 -6.01 4.84
N VAL A 181 6.45 -5.91 6.13
CA VAL A 181 6.34 -7.06 7.04
C VAL A 181 5.21 -7.99 6.61
N ASN A 182 4.04 -7.43 6.31
CA ASN A 182 2.91 -8.21 5.83
C ASN A 182 3.24 -8.93 4.53
N ALA A 183 3.70 -8.22 3.50
CA ALA A 183 3.94 -8.84 2.21
C ALA A 183 5.03 -9.94 2.28
N GLN A 184 6.09 -9.72 3.06
CA GLN A 184 7.19 -10.69 3.24
C GLN A 184 6.77 -11.89 4.11
N MET A 185 5.85 -11.72 5.07
CA MET A 185 5.30 -12.82 5.87
C MET A 185 4.63 -13.88 4.97
N TRP A 186 3.83 -13.48 3.99
CA TRP A 186 3.09 -14.42 3.11
C TRP A 186 3.78 -14.74 1.79
N ALA A 187 4.79 -14.00 1.36
CA ALA A 187 5.48 -14.24 0.09
C ALA A 187 6.96 -13.88 0.09
N LYS A 188 7.72 -14.56 -0.78
CA LYS A 188 9.04 -14.10 -1.18
C LYS A 188 8.90 -13.02 -2.25
N ILE A 189 9.58 -11.90 -2.05
CA ILE A 189 9.48 -10.71 -2.91
C ILE A 189 10.86 -10.37 -3.45
N ASP A 190 11.00 -10.40 -4.78
CA ASP A 190 12.24 -10.09 -5.47
C ASP A 190 12.03 -8.90 -6.43
N HIS A 191 12.95 -7.94 -6.42
CA HIS A 191 12.97 -6.85 -7.40
C HIS A 191 13.58 -7.33 -8.73
N ILE A 192 12.82 -7.21 -9.82
CA ILE A 192 13.23 -7.74 -11.13
C ILE A 192 13.92 -6.67 -11.99
N MET A 193 13.26 -5.52 -12.17
CA MET A 193 13.82 -4.45 -13.01
C MET A 193 13.12 -3.11 -12.79
N LYS A 194 13.86 -2.02 -13.02
CA LYS A 194 13.33 -0.65 -13.07
C LYS A 194 12.73 -0.36 -14.45
N VAL A 195 11.65 0.41 -14.48
CA VAL A 195 10.99 0.86 -15.73
C VAL A 195 10.81 2.37 -15.67
N GLY A 196 11.50 3.08 -16.56
CA GLY A 196 11.40 4.53 -16.64
C GLY A 196 10.05 5.00 -17.19
N LYS A 197 9.58 6.18 -16.73
CA LYS A 197 8.30 6.80 -17.14
C LYS A 197 8.11 6.96 -18.65
N ASN A 198 9.20 7.11 -19.41
CA ASN A 198 9.18 7.26 -20.86
C ASN A 198 8.73 6.00 -21.61
N ASN A 199 8.62 4.86 -20.93
CA ASN A 199 8.10 3.60 -21.49
C ASN A 199 6.57 3.54 -21.51
N PHE A 200 5.89 4.56 -21.00
CA PHE A 200 4.43 4.62 -20.92
C PHE A 200 3.83 5.69 -21.83
N LYS A 201 2.53 5.58 -22.09
CA LYS A 201 1.71 6.58 -22.77
C LYS A 201 0.32 6.66 -22.12
N PRO A 202 -0.08 7.83 -21.58
CA PRO A 202 0.77 8.98 -21.27
C PRO A 202 1.86 8.62 -20.22
N PRO A 203 2.99 9.34 -20.18
CA PRO A 203 4.01 9.10 -19.16
C PRO A 203 3.48 9.41 -17.74
N PRO A 204 3.70 8.53 -16.74
CA PRO A 204 3.43 8.85 -15.35
C PRO A 204 4.44 9.88 -14.80
N LEU A 205 4.11 10.50 -13.68
CA LEU A 205 4.99 11.44 -12.99
C LEU A 205 6.20 10.74 -12.35
N VAL A 206 5.99 9.51 -11.88
CA VAL A 206 6.97 8.71 -11.14
C VAL A 206 7.48 7.51 -11.95
N GLU A 207 8.63 6.97 -11.56
CA GLU A 207 9.15 5.74 -12.12
C GLU A 207 8.41 4.49 -11.62
N SER A 208 8.53 3.40 -12.36
CA SER A 208 7.92 2.11 -12.01
C SER A 208 9.00 1.06 -11.75
N SER A 209 8.62 -0.03 -11.10
CA SER A 209 9.48 -1.19 -10.89
C SER A 209 8.66 -2.47 -10.99
N VAL A 210 9.26 -3.49 -11.61
CA VAL A 210 8.68 -4.82 -11.74
C VAL A 210 9.17 -5.68 -10.59
N VAL A 211 8.23 -6.30 -9.89
CA VAL A 211 8.44 -7.12 -8.71
C VAL A 211 7.92 -8.52 -8.99
N ARG A 212 8.69 -9.53 -8.57
CA ARG A 212 8.27 -10.92 -8.53
C ARG A 212 7.82 -11.24 -7.12
N LEU A 213 6.60 -11.71 -6.98
CA LEU A 213 5.98 -12.11 -5.73
C LEU A 213 5.62 -13.59 -5.81
N VAL A 214 6.21 -14.39 -4.93
CA VAL A 214 6.02 -15.85 -4.86
C VAL A 214 5.40 -16.18 -3.51
N PRO A 215 4.10 -16.52 -3.45
CA PRO A 215 3.45 -16.93 -2.21
C PRO A 215 4.19 -18.10 -1.54
N LYS A 216 4.36 -18.05 -0.21
CA LYS A 216 4.95 -19.14 0.56
C LYS A 216 3.97 -20.34 0.56
N ASN A 217 4.47 -21.52 0.22
CA ASN A 217 3.70 -22.77 0.20
C ASN A 217 4.50 -23.85 0.96
N PRO A 218 4.00 -24.40 2.10
CA PRO A 218 2.69 -24.14 2.70
C PRO A 218 2.54 -22.71 3.23
N ARG A 219 1.31 -22.20 3.24
CA ARG A 219 1.00 -20.88 3.79
C ARG A 219 1.26 -20.91 5.31
N PRO A 220 1.90 -19.87 5.89
CA PRO A 220 2.07 -19.76 7.34
C PRO A 220 0.71 -19.85 8.05
N GLN A 221 0.62 -20.69 9.08
CA GLN A 221 -0.60 -20.90 9.88
C GLN A 221 -0.74 -19.83 10.96
N ILE A 222 -0.94 -18.58 10.52
CA ILE A 222 -1.11 -17.42 11.40
C ILE A 222 -2.42 -16.74 11.02
N ASN A 223 -3.20 -16.35 12.02
CA ASN A 223 -4.41 -15.56 11.77
C ASN A 223 -4.01 -14.18 11.21
N TYR A 224 -4.50 -13.85 10.02
CA TYR A 224 -4.18 -12.60 9.34
C TYR A 224 -4.65 -11.38 10.14
N ASP A 225 -5.85 -11.45 10.74
CA ASP A 225 -6.45 -10.30 11.43
C ASP A 225 -5.70 -9.98 12.72
N GLU A 226 -5.30 -11.01 13.48
CA GLU A 226 -4.46 -10.81 14.67
C GLU A 226 -3.08 -10.27 14.30
N TRP A 227 -2.47 -10.81 13.25
CA TRP A 227 -1.16 -10.36 12.78
C TRP A 227 -1.21 -8.90 12.31
N ASP A 228 -2.17 -8.54 11.46
CA ASP A 228 -2.31 -7.16 10.98
C ASP A 228 -2.69 -6.20 12.12
N GLY A 229 -3.52 -6.63 13.06
CA GLY A 229 -3.88 -5.88 14.25
C GLY A 229 -2.66 -5.54 15.12
N LEU A 230 -1.81 -6.52 15.41
CA LEU A 230 -0.54 -6.32 16.11
C LEU A 230 0.36 -5.34 15.36
N LEU A 231 0.59 -5.56 14.06
CA LEU A 231 1.44 -4.69 13.27
C LEU A 231 0.88 -3.26 13.16
N ARG A 232 -0.45 -3.09 13.17
CA ARG A 232 -1.10 -1.79 13.16
C ARG A 232 -0.73 -0.98 14.39
N ILE A 233 -0.69 -1.59 15.57
CA ILE A 233 -0.25 -0.93 16.80
C ILE A 233 1.22 -0.52 16.69
N LEU A 234 2.07 -1.47 16.27
CA LEU A 234 3.54 -1.29 16.25
C LEU A 234 4.02 -0.24 15.24
N PHE A 235 3.39 -0.17 14.06
CA PHE A 235 3.85 0.68 12.96
C PHE A 235 3.22 2.08 12.93
N VAL A 236 2.31 2.43 13.86
CA VAL A 236 1.79 3.81 14.01
C VAL A 236 2.93 4.78 14.32
N ARG A 237 3.82 4.43 15.26
CA ARG A 237 5.05 5.18 15.56
C ARG A 237 6.27 4.26 15.46
N LYS A 238 6.60 3.83 14.24
CA LYS A 238 7.66 2.82 13.99
C LYS A 238 9.04 3.16 14.57
N ASN A 239 9.29 4.43 14.87
CA ASN A 239 10.53 4.93 15.44
C ASN A 239 10.52 4.96 16.98
N LYS A 240 9.38 4.89 17.67
CA LYS A 240 9.34 4.82 19.14
C LYS A 240 9.52 3.37 19.59
N THR A 241 9.80 3.17 20.88
CA THR A 241 9.98 1.83 21.46
C THR A 241 8.65 1.06 21.45
N ILE A 242 8.73 -0.27 21.40
CA ILE A 242 7.55 -1.14 21.46
C ILE A 242 6.78 -0.88 22.76
N ARG A 243 7.48 -0.67 23.89
CA ARG A 243 6.86 -0.25 25.16
C ARG A 243 5.98 0.99 24.99
N SER A 244 6.48 2.04 24.35
CA SER A 244 5.71 3.27 24.10
C SER A 244 4.51 3.05 23.16
N SER A 245 4.62 2.12 22.21
CA SER A 245 3.51 1.78 21.30
C SER A 245 2.32 1.14 22.01
N PHE A 246 2.57 0.35 23.06
CA PHE A 246 1.52 -0.30 23.86
C PHE A 246 1.09 0.51 25.07
N LEU A 247 2.03 0.90 25.93
CA LEU A 247 1.73 1.53 27.21
C LEU A 247 1.52 3.04 27.11
N GLY A 248 1.99 3.67 26.02
CA GLY A 248 1.92 5.11 25.83
C GLY A 248 0.57 5.62 25.30
N LYS A 249 -0.30 4.77 24.76
CA LYS A 249 -1.62 5.18 24.24
C LYS A 249 -2.75 4.52 25.02
N SER A 250 -3.61 5.34 25.64
CA SER A 250 -4.80 4.85 26.34
C SER A 250 -5.70 4.01 25.44
N THR A 251 -5.89 4.43 24.19
CA THR A 251 -6.75 3.72 23.23
C THR A 251 -6.31 2.28 22.93
N VAL A 252 -5.00 2.01 22.94
CA VAL A 252 -4.47 0.64 22.76
C VAL A 252 -4.74 -0.19 24.01
N MET A 253 -4.56 0.39 25.19
CA MET A 253 -4.84 -0.29 26.46
C MET A 253 -6.34 -0.58 26.64
N ASP A 254 -7.21 0.35 26.28
CA ASP A 254 -8.67 0.18 26.35
C ASP A 254 -9.13 -0.94 25.40
N MET A 255 -8.56 -1.00 24.19
CA MET A 255 -8.78 -2.08 23.23
C MET A 255 -8.33 -3.44 23.79
N LEU A 256 -7.12 -3.51 24.36
CA LEU A 256 -6.59 -4.74 24.94
C LEU A 256 -7.41 -5.21 26.15
N GLU A 257 -7.87 -4.29 27.00
CA GLU A 257 -8.75 -4.59 28.12
C GLU A 257 -10.09 -5.17 27.66
N ALA A 258 -10.72 -4.55 26.65
CA ALA A 258 -11.98 -5.03 26.09
C ALA A 258 -11.84 -6.45 25.47
N ASN A 259 -10.78 -6.67 24.71
CA ASN A 259 -10.50 -7.97 24.10
C ASN A 259 -10.17 -9.03 25.16
N TYR A 260 -9.38 -8.67 26.18
CA TYR A 260 -9.04 -9.56 27.29
C TYR A 260 -10.27 -9.95 28.11
N ARG A 261 -11.18 -9.01 28.42
CA ARG A 261 -12.46 -9.33 29.08
C ARG A 261 -13.30 -10.31 28.27
N THR A 262 -13.37 -10.11 26.95
CA THR A 262 -14.09 -11.01 26.04
C THR A 262 -13.47 -12.40 26.04
N TRP A 263 -12.13 -12.49 26.01
CA TRP A 263 -11.42 -13.76 26.11
C TRP A 263 -11.65 -14.46 27.46
N CYS A 264 -11.60 -13.73 28.57
CA CYS A 264 -11.90 -14.29 29.89
C CYS A 264 -13.32 -14.84 29.98
N ALA A 265 -14.30 -14.11 29.43
CA ALA A 265 -15.69 -14.55 29.38
C ALA A 265 -15.89 -15.81 28.52
N GLN A 266 -15.12 -15.98 27.44
CA GLN A 266 -15.16 -17.17 26.59
C GLN A 266 -14.46 -18.39 27.21
N ASN A 267 -13.49 -18.18 28.08
CA ASN A 267 -12.67 -19.23 28.70
C ASN A 267 -13.03 -19.49 30.17
N ASP A 268 -14.18 -18.96 30.63
CA ASP A 268 -14.66 -19.07 32.02
C ASP A 268 -13.63 -18.62 33.08
N VAL A 269 -12.81 -17.62 32.74
CA VAL A 269 -11.82 -17.05 33.66
C VAL A 269 -12.49 -15.91 34.45
N PRO A 270 -12.58 -15.99 35.79
CA PRO A 270 -13.19 -14.94 36.59
C PRO A 270 -12.35 -13.66 36.52
N VAL A 271 -13.01 -12.54 36.27
CA VAL A 271 -12.40 -11.21 36.27
C VAL A 271 -12.95 -10.42 37.45
N GLU A 272 -12.08 -10.03 38.36
CA GLU A 272 -12.46 -9.16 39.48
C GLU A 272 -12.54 -7.70 39.03
N ASP A 273 -13.76 -7.20 38.81
CA ASP A 273 -14.00 -5.78 38.57
C ASP A 273 -14.11 -5.02 39.91
N GLY A 274 -13.26 -4.01 40.08
CA GLY A 274 -13.24 -3.14 41.25
C GLY A 274 -12.28 -1.96 41.04
N PRO A 275 -12.33 -0.91 41.90
CA PRO A 275 -11.30 0.14 41.91
C PRO A 275 -9.94 -0.48 42.26
N ALA A 276 -8.86 -0.06 41.60
CA ALA A 276 -7.50 -0.48 41.95
C ALA A 276 -7.24 -0.27 43.46
N ASP A 277 -6.55 -1.23 44.09
CA ASP A 277 -6.12 -1.08 45.48
C ASP A 277 -5.12 0.09 45.55
N ASP A 278 -5.12 0.85 46.66
CA ASP A 278 -4.27 2.04 46.85
C ASP A 278 -2.79 1.65 46.93
N THR A 279 -2.20 1.32 45.78
CA THR A 279 -0.75 1.27 45.57
C THR A 279 -0.31 2.64 45.06
N GLU A 280 0.83 3.11 45.59
CA GLU A 280 1.34 4.45 45.32
C GLU A 280 1.39 4.76 43.83
N PRO A 281 1.12 6.01 43.41
CA PRO A 281 1.20 6.38 42.01
C PRO A 281 2.61 6.12 41.49
N ASP A 282 2.71 5.18 40.55
CA ASP A 282 3.93 4.82 39.86
C ASP A 282 4.60 6.09 39.33
N ALA A 283 5.81 6.41 39.83
CA ALA A 283 6.56 7.62 39.50
C ALA A 283 6.95 7.73 38.00
N MET A 284 6.64 6.70 37.20
CA MET A 284 6.89 6.66 35.76
C MET A 284 5.91 7.49 34.93
N ASP A 285 4.84 8.04 35.50
CA ASP A 285 3.93 8.94 34.77
C ASP A 285 4.52 10.33 34.49
N MET A 286 5.59 10.71 35.21
CA MET A 286 6.25 12.01 35.03
C MET A 286 7.29 12.01 33.90
N GLY A 287 7.56 10.87 33.26
CA GLY A 287 8.63 10.74 32.25
C GLY A 287 8.18 10.67 30.80
N ASN A 288 6.89 10.49 30.51
CA ASN A 288 6.39 10.31 29.13
C ASN A 288 5.38 11.38 28.68
N ALA A 289 5.03 12.33 29.56
CA ALA A 289 4.11 13.42 29.24
C ALA A 289 4.78 14.67 28.65
N GLN A 290 6.11 14.63 28.44
CA GLN A 290 6.85 15.67 27.70
C GLN A 290 7.03 15.34 26.21
N ASP A 291 6.59 14.15 25.77
CA ASP A 291 6.69 13.70 24.38
C ASP A 291 5.37 13.90 23.58
N ASP A 292 4.36 14.49 24.23
CA ASP A 292 3.13 14.94 23.59
C ASP A 292 3.23 16.47 23.46
N ASP A 293 3.39 16.95 22.23
CA ASP A 293 3.47 18.37 21.77
C ASP A 293 4.87 18.98 21.50
N GLU A 294 5.86 18.20 21.09
CA GLU A 294 6.99 18.74 20.29
C GLU A 294 7.03 18.07 18.91
N ASP A 295 6.60 18.86 17.93
CA ASP A 295 6.84 18.68 16.51
C ASP A 295 8.36 18.76 16.27
N ASP A 296 9.02 17.62 16.17
CA ASP A 296 10.45 17.54 15.81
C ASP A 296 10.62 17.84 14.30
N GLY A 297 10.52 19.13 13.97
CA GLY A 297 11.01 19.72 12.73
C GLY A 297 12.50 20.02 12.83
N GLU A 298 13.35 19.00 12.77
CA GLU A 298 14.79 19.16 12.53
C GLU A 298 15.28 18.19 11.45
N ASP A 299 15.01 18.53 10.19
CA ASP A 299 15.77 18.04 9.04
C ASP A 299 16.83 19.10 8.67
N GLU A 300 18.12 18.76 8.75
CA GLU A 300 19.19 19.58 8.18
C GLU A 300 19.09 19.68 6.65
N PRO A 301 19.54 20.80 6.03
CA PRO A 301 18.99 21.27 4.77
C PRO A 301 19.57 20.55 3.54
N GLY A 302 18.68 19.96 2.75
CA GLY A 302 18.95 19.46 1.40
C GLY A 302 17.84 19.87 0.44
N GLU A 303 18.05 21.00 -0.25
CA GLU A 303 17.27 21.61 -1.35
C GLU A 303 16.01 20.88 -1.85
N GLY A 304 14.84 21.47 -1.59
CA GLY A 304 13.60 21.13 -2.29
C GLY A 304 12.34 21.84 -1.76
N MET A 305 12.19 23.13 -2.08
CA MET A 305 10.98 23.99 -1.97
C MET A 305 9.78 23.42 -1.20
N GLU A 306 9.63 23.84 0.06
CA GLU A 306 8.35 23.85 0.78
C GLU A 306 7.57 25.11 0.42
N VAL A 307 6.25 24.97 0.38
CA VAL A 307 5.29 26.06 0.16
C VAL A 307 4.75 26.41 1.55
N ASP A 308 5.18 27.56 2.07
CA ASP A 308 4.69 28.15 3.31
C ASP A 308 3.19 28.51 3.17
N ASP A 309 2.38 28.09 4.14
CA ASP A 309 1.04 28.62 4.40
C ASP A 309 0.88 28.74 5.94
N GLU A 310 1.62 29.66 6.58
CA GLU A 310 1.42 29.97 8.01
C GLU A 310 1.49 31.47 8.39
N ASP A 311 1.29 32.38 7.44
CA ASP A 311 1.16 33.82 7.74
C ASP A 311 -0.24 34.35 7.41
N ASP A 312 -1.25 34.05 8.25
CA ASP A 312 -2.47 34.90 8.37
C ASP A 312 -3.42 34.50 9.53
N VAL A 313 -2.96 34.55 10.79
CA VAL A 313 -3.86 34.52 11.97
C VAL A 313 -3.67 35.77 12.85
N PRO A 314 -4.68 36.66 12.91
CA PRO A 314 -4.62 37.89 13.72
C PRO A 314 -4.38 37.65 15.22
N ASP A 315 -3.63 38.55 15.88
CA ASP A 315 -3.20 38.44 17.29
C ASP A 315 -4.34 38.18 18.30
N PHE A 316 -5.57 38.61 17.97
CA PHE A 316 -6.76 38.35 18.77
C PHE A 316 -7.08 36.85 18.94
N PHE A 317 -6.76 36.01 17.96
CA PHE A 317 -6.97 34.56 18.04
C PHE A 317 -5.91 33.86 18.89
N LYS A 318 -4.69 34.42 18.98
CA LYS A 318 -3.57 33.90 19.78
C LYS A 318 -3.79 34.09 21.29
N GLU A 319 -4.35 35.23 21.70
CA GLU A 319 -4.73 35.46 23.10
C GLU A 319 -5.88 34.56 23.56
N GLN A 320 -6.84 34.27 22.67
CA GLN A 320 -7.99 33.41 22.99
C GLN A 320 -7.61 31.92 23.04
N THR A 321 -6.61 31.48 22.27
CA THR A 321 -6.04 30.13 22.39
C THR A 321 -5.22 29.98 23.66
N ASN A 322 -4.39 30.96 24.01
CA ASN A 322 -3.61 30.94 25.26
C ASN A 322 -4.50 30.96 26.51
N ALA A 323 -5.61 31.71 26.50
CA ALA A 323 -6.59 31.70 27.57
C ALA A 323 -7.29 30.33 27.71
N ARG A 324 -7.68 29.70 26.58
CA ARG A 324 -8.26 28.35 26.55
C ARG A 324 -7.28 27.27 27.03
N ILE A 325 -6.00 27.39 26.69
CA ILE A 325 -4.94 26.49 27.15
C ILE A 325 -4.73 26.65 28.66
N GLN A 326 -4.74 27.88 29.19
CA GLN A 326 -4.69 28.11 30.64
C GLN A 326 -5.94 27.62 31.39
N GLU A 327 -7.12 27.67 30.78
CA GLU A 327 -8.37 27.13 31.35
C GLU A 327 -8.39 25.60 31.33
N ALA A 328 -7.84 24.96 30.28
CA ALA A 328 -7.62 23.52 30.20
C ALA A 328 -6.58 23.03 31.23
N LEU A 329 -5.53 23.82 31.50
CA LEU A 329 -4.53 23.53 32.53
C LEU A 329 -5.08 23.67 33.96
N LYS A 330 -6.06 24.55 34.19
CA LYS A 330 -6.76 24.72 35.49
C LYS A 330 -7.83 23.65 35.73
N SER A 331 -8.32 23.01 34.66
CA SER A 331 -9.31 21.92 34.72
C SER A 331 -8.65 20.58 34.41
N ARG A 332 -7.58 20.21 35.15
CA ARG A 332 -7.13 18.81 35.15
C ARG A 332 -8.25 17.96 35.77
N PRO A 333 -8.96 17.10 35.01
CA PRO A 333 -9.84 16.14 35.64
C PRO A 333 -8.95 15.24 36.48
N ASN A 334 -9.31 15.07 37.75
CA ASN A 334 -8.69 14.08 38.62
C ASN A 334 -8.58 12.76 37.83
N ARG A 335 -7.35 12.27 37.62
CA ARG A 335 -7.07 11.05 36.85
C ARG A 335 -7.99 9.95 37.41
N LYS A 336 -8.99 9.52 36.63
CA LYS A 336 -9.92 8.46 37.08
C LYS A 336 -9.07 7.30 37.59
N LYS A 337 -9.25 6.92 38.87
CA LYS A 337 -8.61 5.73 39.43
C LYS A 337 -8.88 4.57 38.47
N ARG A 338 -7.82 3.93 37.99
CA ARG A 338 -7.92 2.82 37.05
C ARG A 338 -8.57 1.62 37.77
N GLY A 339 -9.34 0.82 37.04
CA GLY A 339 -9.92 -0.40 37.59
C GLY A 339 -8.86 -1.49 37.75
N LYS A 340 -9.09 -2.46 38.64
CA LYS A 340 -8.20 -3.61 38.88
C LYS A 340 -7.84 -4.36 37.59
N VAL A 341 -8.80 -4.49 36.66
CA VAL A 341 -8.59 -5.14 35.36
C VAL A 341 -7.63 -4.35 34.47
N ALA A 342 -7.77 -3.02 34.43
CA ALA A 342 -6.92 -2.15 33.62
C ALA A 342 -5.46 -2.17 34.12
N GLU A 343 -5.26 -2.32 35.43
CA GLU A 343 -3.95 -2.48 36.05
C GLU A 343 -3.36 -3.86 35.79
N LEU A 344 -4.15 -4.92 35.96
CA LEU A 344 -3.77 -6.29 35.62
C LEU A 344 -3.35 -6.42 34.14
N VAL A 345 -4.12 -5.83 33.23
CA VAL A 345 -3.81 -5.83 31.79
C VAL A 345 -2.51 -5.09 31.52
N ARG A 346 -2.30 -3.91 32.15
CA ARG A 346 -1.02 -3.18 32.03
C ARG A 346 0.17 -4.03 32.50
N GLU A 347 0.06 -4.65 33.66
CA GLU A 347 1.14 -5.46 34.22
C GLU A 347 1.41 -6.69 33.36
N LYS A 348 0.38 -7.39 32.88
CA LYS A 348 0.56 -8.50 31.94
C LYS A 348 1.21 -8.07 30.63
N VAL A 349 0.83 -6.93 30.07
CA VAL A 349 1.46 -6.37 28.87
C VAL A 349 2.94 -6.08 29.14
N ARG A 350 3.26 -5.47 30.30
CA ARG A 350 4.65 -5.22 30.72
C ARG A 350 5.47 -6.52 30.80
N GLN A 351 4.94 -7.56 31.44
CA GLN A 351 5.58 -8.88 31.52
C GLN A 351 5.83 -9.48 30.13
N VAL A 352 4.87 -9.39 29.21
CA VAL A 352 5.06 -9.88 27.83
C VAL A 352 6.21 -9.15 27.13
N LEU A 353 6.27 -7.82 27.27
CA LEU A 353 7.26 -6.99 26.58
C LEU A 353 8.68 -7.13 27.18
N GLU A 354 8.78 -7.22 28.50
CA GLU A 354 10.06 -7.20 29.22
C GLU A 354 10.57 -8.62 29.50
N ASP A 355 9.76 -9.47 30.12
CA ASP A 355 10.20 -10.77 30.64
C ASP A 355 10.11 -11.86 29.57
N ASP A 356 8.99 -11.96 28.86
CA ASP A 356 8.75 -13.07 27.92
C ASP A 356 9.49 -12.85 26.59
N THR A 357 9.45 -11.61 26.07
CA THR A 357 9.96 -11.31 24.73
C THR A 357 11.31 -10.59 24.71
N GLY A 358 11.59 -9.74 25.71
CA GLY A 358 12.76 -8.86 25.73
C GLY A 358 12.75 -7.83 24.59
N LEU A 359 11.58 -7.47 24.09
CA LEU A 359 11.41 -6.56 22.95
C LEU A 359 10.96 -5.15 23.36
N ALA A 360 10.75 -4.88 24.65
CA ALA A 360 10.24 -3.61 25.17
C ALA A 360 10.96 -2.37 24.60
N ASP A 361 12.30 -2.37 24.61
CA ASP A 361 13.12 -1.23 24.19
C ASP A 361 13.47 -1.25 22.69
N LYS A 362 13.16 -2.35 21.98
CA LYS A 362 13.33 -2.37 20.53
C LYS A 362 12.32 -1.43 19.87
N ARG A 363 12.67 -0.99 18.65
CA ARG A 363 11.80 -0.18 17.78
C ARG A 363 11.27 -1.07 16.67
N ALA A 364 9.99 -0.92 16.33
CA ALA A 364 9.34 -1.73 15.29
C ALA A 364 10.10 -1.68 13.96
N ARG A 365 10.72 -0.54 13.62
CA ARG A 365 11.53 -0.41 12.40
C ARG A 365 12.73 -1.36 12.31
N MET A 366 13.25 -1.83 13.44
CA MET A 366 14.44 -2.70 13.51
C MET A 366 14.07 -4.18 13.68
N CYS A 367 12.80 -4.49 13.93
CA CYS A 367 12.33 -5.84 14.21
C CYS A 367 12.01 -6.58 12.90
N ASP A 368 12.34 -7.87 12.86
CA ASP A 368 12.02 -8.76 11.73
C ASP A 368 10.70 -9.53 11.95
N GLU A 369 10.34 -10.40 11.01
CA GLU A 369 9.14 -11.25 11.11
C GLU A 369 9.15 -12.13 12.37
N ASN A 370 10.33 -12.62 12.80
CA ASN A 370 10.44 -13.52 13.94
C ASN A 370 10.22 -12.80 15.26
N ASP A 371 10.74 -11.57 15.40
CA ASP A 371 10.47 -10.71 16.54
C ASP A 371 8.95 -10.49 16.71
N PHE A 372 8.23 -10.20 15.63
CA PHE A 372 6.77 -10.01 15.67
C PHE A 372 6.01 -11.32 15.95
N LEU A 373 6.48 -12.46 15.44
CA LEU A 373 5.90 -13.76 15.76
C LEU A 373 6.06 -14.11 17.24
N LYS A 374 7.25 -13.87 17.80
CA LYS A 374 7.52 -14.08 19.23
C LYS A 374 6.58 -13.22 20.08
N LEU A 375 6.38 -11.97 19.66
CA LEU A 375 5.50 -11.03 20.32
C LEU A 375 4.03 -11.48 20.26
N LEU A 376 3.54 -11.82 19.07
CA LEU A 376 2.16 -12.30 18.88
C LEU A 376 1.90 -13.56 19.71
N TRP A 377 2.83 -14.52 19.66
CA TRP A 377 2.71 -15.75 20.43
C TRP A 377 2.65 -15.48 21.93
N ALA A 378 3.53 -14.63 22.46
CA ALA A 378 3.54 -14.29 23.88
C ALA A 378 2.27 -13.57 24.34
N PHE A 379 1.72 -12.67 23.53
CA PHE A 379 0.43 -12.04 23.81
C PHE A 379 -0.71 -13.06 23.84
N ASN A 380 -0.79 -13.94 22.84
CA ASN A 380 -1.84 -14.96 22.76
C ASN A 380 -1.75 -15.94 23.95
N GLN A 381 -0.56 -16.29 24.43
CA GLN A 381 -0.39 -17.13 25.63
C GLN A 381 -0.95 -16.48 26.91
N LYS A 382 -0.97 -15.14 26.98
CA LYS A 382 -1.54 -14.41 28.12
C LYS A 382 -3.03 -14.06 27.93
N GLY A 383 -3.64 -14.52 26.84
CA GLY A 383 -5.06 -14.29 26.50
C GLY A 383 -5.34 -12.95 25.82
N PHE A 384 -4.32 -12.29 25.27
CA PHE A 384 -4.51 -11.07 24.48
C PHE A 384 -4.63 -11.39 23.00
N HIS A 385 -5.72 -10.92 22.40
CA HIS A 385 -5.99 -11.04 20.96
C HIS A 385 -6.16 -9.65 20.33
N PHE A 386 -5.77 -9.53 19.06
CA PHE A 386 -5.72 -8.25 18.34
C PHE A 386 -6.84 -8.06 17.30
N SER A 387 -7.75 -9.03 17.21
CA SER A 387 -8.90 -9.07 16.29
C SER A 387 -10.22 -8.92 17.02
#